data_AF-A0AAE8SIE8-F1
#
_entry.id   AF-A0AAE8SIE8-F1
#
_cell.length_a   1.000
_cell.length_b   1.000
_cell.length_c   1.000
_cell.angle_alpha   90.00
_cell.angle_beta   90.00
_cell.angle_gamma   90.00
#
_symmetry.space_group_name_H-M   'P 1'
#
loop_
_entity.id
_entity.type
_entity.pdbx_description
1 polymer ?
#
loop_
_entity_poly.entity_id
_entity_poly.type
_entity_poly.pdbx_seq_one_letter_code
_entity_poly.pdbx_strand_id
1 'polypeptide(L)'
;MTDVDDAHISVRFKHGIHTIYLFIDALAPFSNVTAELLSVLNERYPHGLTTATTPFRTTSVNSNSTLAYGALKVPNDPSAGWVRLKTGNEESTPTKLGLKNNSLIAFAILDDEDDEPEFDVEWPREDEELYEQE
;
A
#
# COMPACT_ATOMS: atom_id res chain seq x y z
N MET A 1 -24.54 24.28 4.83
CA MET A 1 -23.71 23.40 5.68
C MET A 1 -23.45 22.19 4.82
N THR A 2 -22.39 22.24 4.03
CA THR A 2 -22.02 21.17 3.10
C THR A 2 -21.58 19.99 3.95
N ASP A 3 -22.29 18.86 3.83
CA ASP A 3 -21.84 17.55 4.28
C ASP A 3 -20.34 17.45 4.02
N VAL A 4 -19.56 17.35 5.09
CA VAL A 4 -18.16 16.96 4.97
C VAL A 4 -18.18 15.49 4.55
N ASP A 5 -18.23 15.28 3.25
CA ASP A 5 -17.44 14.27 2.54
C ASP A 5 -17.31 12.90 3.24
N ASP A 6 -18.44 12.22 3.48
CA ASP A 6 -18.49 10.85 4.05
C ASP A 6 -17.97 9.78 3.06
N ALA A 7 -17.38 10.20 1.94
CA ALA A 7 -16.83 9.32 0.92
C ALA A 7 -15.30 9.20 1.00
N HIS A 8 -14.55 10.11 1.64
CA HIS A 8 -13.09 10.00 1.67
C HIS A 8 -12.54 9.22 2.88
N ILE A 9 -11.59 8.33 2.63
CA ILE A 9 -10.91 7.52 3.65
C ILE A 9 -9.39 7.69 3.58
N SER A 10 -8.75 7.69 4.74
CA SER A 10 -7.29 7.60 4.82
C SER A 10 -6.84 6.16 4.65
N VAL A 11 -5.88 5.89 3.75
CA VAL A 11 -5.32 4.54 3.54
C VAL A 11 -3.80 4.60 3.62
N ARG A 12 -3.22 3.58 4.26
CA ARG A 12 -1.78 3.39 4.41
C ARG A 12 -1.29 2.34 3.42
N PHE A 13 -0.51 2.78 2.44
CA PHE A 13 0.13 1.94 1.45
C PHE A 13 1.55 1.61 1.91
N LYS A 14 1.89 0.33 1.95
CA LYS A 14 3.21 -0.15 2.41
C LYS A 14 3.97 -0.90 1.33
N HIS A 15 5.27 -0.63 1.25
CA HIS A 15 6.24 -1.37 0.44
C HIS A 15 7.64 -1.20 1.04
N GLY A 16 8.34 -2.29 1.35
CA GLY A 16 9.58 -2.26 2.12
C GLY A 16 9.40 -1.48 3.42
N ILE A 17 10.28 -0.52 3.67
CA ILE A 17 10.18 0.41 4.82
C ILE A 17 9.21 1.57 4.62
N HIS A 18 8.70 1.77 3.40
CA HIS A 18 7.94 2.95 3.03
C HIS A 18 6.48 2.81 3.43
N THR A 19 5.95 3.84 4.07
CA THR A 19 4.52 3.98 4.35
C THR A 19 4.01 5.28 3.73
N ILE A 20 3.17 5.16 2.72
CA ILE A 20 2.55 6.30 2.02
C ILE A 20 1.12 6.44 2.51
N TYR A 21 0.76 7.63 2.94
CA TYR A 21 -0.59 7.97 3.40
C TYR A 21 -1.29 8.73 2.29
N LEU A 22 -2.41 8.20 1.79
CA LEU A 22 -3.28 8.88 0.83
C LEU A 22 -4.67 9.08 1.43
N PHE A 23 -5.31 10.17 1.06
CA PHE A 23 -6.69 10.47 1.40
C PHE A 23 -7.52 10.35 0.13
N ILE A 24 -8.22 9.22 0.00
CA ILE A 24 -8.82 8.77 -1.27
C ILE A 24 -10.33 8.76 -1.19
N ASP A 25 -10.99 8.98 -2.33
CA ASP A 25 -12.43 8.76 -2.47
C ASP A 25 -12.74 7.26 -2.45
N ALA A 26 -13.53 6.82 -1.48
CA ALA A 26 -13.88 5.43 -1.22
C ALA A 26 -14.91 4.86 -2.22
N LEU A 27 -15.60 5.73 -2.95
CA LEU A 27 -16.62 5.39 -3.94
C LEU A 27 -16.11 5.54 -5.38
N ALA A 28 -15.01 6.27 -5.59
CA ALA A 28 -14.35 6.36 -6.88
C ALA A 28 -13.76 5.01 -7.34
N PRO A 29 -13.56 4.83 -8.67
CA PRO A 29 -12.82 3.68 -9.19
C PRO A 29 -11.42 3.57 -8.59
N PHE A 30 -10.99 2.34 -8.28
CA PHE A 30 -9.69 2.08 -7.67
C PHE A 30 -8.51 2.45 -8.58
N SER A 31 -8.74 2.58 -9.89
CA SER A 31 -7.76 3.13 -10.83
C SER A 31 -7.33 4.55 -10.47
N ASN A 32 -8.22 5.37 -9.89
CA ASN A 32 -7.87 6.72 -9.41
C ASN A 32 -6.86 6.65 -8.26
N VAL A 33 -7.06 5.72 -7.33
CA VAL A 33 -6.14 5.46 -6.21
C VAL A 33 -4.77 5.03 -6.74
N THR A 34 -4.76 4.19 -7.78
CA THR A 34 -3.53 3.73 -8.43
C THR A 34 -2.77 4.89 -9.08
N ALA A 35 -3.48 5.74 -9.83
CA ALA A 35 -2.89 6.93 -10.47
C ALA A 35 -2.32 7.92 -9.45
N GLU A 36 -3.05 8.18 -8.36
CA GLU A 36 -2.60 9.07 -7.30
C GLU A 36 -1.36 8.52 -6.59
N LEU A 37 -1.36 7.22 -6.25
CA LEU A 37 -0.21 6.56 -5.65
C LEU A 37 1.01 6.64 -6.57
N LEU A 38 0.87 6.33 -7.86
CA LEU A 38 1.97 6.44 -8.82
C LEU A 38 2.50 7.87 -8.90
N SER A 39 1.63 8.88 -8.91
CA SER A 39 2.06 10.29 -8.91
C SER A 39 2.92 10.61 -7.68
N VAL A 40 2.47 10.22 -6.48
CA VAL A 40 3.21 10.44 -5.23
C VAL A 40 4.53 9.67 -5.23
N LEU A 41 4.52 8.44 -5.74
CA LEU A 41 5.72 7.61 -5.82
C LEU A 41 6.79 8.22 -6.73
N ASN A 42 6.40 8.71 -7.92
CA ASN A 42 7.34 9.35 -8.84
C ASN A 42 7.89 10.68 -8.30
N GLU A 43 7.07 11.47 -7.60
CA GLU A 43 7.48 12.77 -7.06
C GLU A 43 8.41 12.62 -5.84
N ARG A 44 8.06 11.73 -4.90
CA ARG A 44 8.75 11.63 -3.61
C ARG A 44 9.85 10.59 -3.57
N TYR A 45 9.77 9.59 -4.45
CA TYR A 45 10.73 8.47 -4.49
C TYR A 45 11.31 8.31 -5.90
N PRO A 46 11.97 9.35 -6.45
CA PRO A 46 12.51 9.33 -7.82
C PRO A 46 13.63 8.29 -8.01
N HIS A 47 14.23 7.80 -6.91
CA HIS A 47 15.24 6.73 -6.91
C HIS A 47 14.65 5.35 -6.63
N GLY A 48 13.33 5.22 -6.54
CA GLY A 48 12.63 4.00 -6.20
C GLY A 48 12.39 3.81 -4.70
N LEU A 49 11.75 2.69 -4.38
CA LEU A 49 11.43 2.26 -3.03
C LEU A 49 12.49 1.29 -2.54
N THR A 50 12.87 1.38 -1.28
CA THR A 50 13.96 0.62 -0.69
C THR A 50 13.48 -0.34 0.39
N THR A 51 14.21 -1.44 0.56
CA THR A 51 14.10 -2.33 1.72
C THR A 51 15.27 -2.11 2.69
N ALA A 52 15.06 -2.32 3.98
CA ALA A 52 16.12 -2.25 5.00
C ALA A 52 16.69 -3.62 5.38
N THR A 53 15.94 -4.70 5.12
CA THR A 53 16.36 -6.07 5.39
C THR A 53 17.17 -6.65 4.23
N THR A 54 18.21 -7.42 4.57
CA THR A 54 19.09 -8.07 3.60
C THR A 54 18.33 -9.16 2.82
N PRO A 55 18.42 -9.19 1.48
CA PRO A 55 19.21 -8.29 0.64
C PRO A 55 18.55 -6.92 0.48
N PHE A 56 19.34 -5.85 0.60
CA PHE A 56 18.89 -4.50 0.25
C PHE A 56 18.44 -4.48 -1.21
N ARG A 57 17.16 -4.19 -1.42
CA ARG A 57 16.55 -4.09 -2.75
C ARG A 57 16.05 -2.67 -2.95
N THR A 58 16.21 -2.19 -4.18
CA THR A 58 15.61 -0.95 -4.64
C THR A 58 14.65 -1.27 -5.77
N THR A 59 13.36 -1.11 -5.51
CA THR A 59 12.30 -1.30 -6.49
C THR A 59 12.09 0.00 -7.24
N SER A 60 12.41 0.01 -8.53
CA SER A 60 12.14 1.16 -9.39
C SER A 60 10.64 1.29 -9.65
N VAL A 61 10.15 2.52 -9.63
CA VAL A 61 8.75 2.83 -9.95
C VAL A 61 8.72 3.93 -11.00
N ASN A 62 7.82 3.78 -11.97
CA ASN A 62 7.57 4.77 -13.01
C ASN A 62 6.06 4.99 -13.17
N SER A 63 5.65 6.05 -13.86
CA SER A 63 4.22 6.39 -14.04
C SER A 63 3.40 5.33 -14.79
N ASN A 64 4.04 4.40 -15.48
CA ASN A 64 3.41 3.31 -16.23
C ASN A 64 3.55 1.96 -15.53
N SER A 65 3.97 1.94 -14.26
CA SER A 65 4.18 0.70 -13.52
C SER A 65 2.85 0.08 -13.14
N THR A 66 2.72 -1.23 -13.34
CA THR A 66 1.57 -2.01 -12.88
C THR A 66 1.70 -2.26 -11.39
N LEU A 67 0.64 -1.96 -10.63
CA LEU A 67 0.61 -2.18 -9.18
C LEU A 67 -0.38 -3.28 -8.81
N ALA A 68 0.09 -4.22 -8.00
CA ALA A 68 -0.76 -5.15 -7.27
C ALA A 68 -0.91 -4.69 -5.83
N TYR A 69 -2.05 -5.06 -5.22
CA TYR A 69 -2.39 -4.63 -3.86
C TYR A 69 -2.75 -5.83 -2.99
N GLY A 70 -2.30 -5.82 -1.75
CA GLY A 70 -2.51 -6.89 -0.78
C GLY A 70 -3.13 -6.34 0.50
N ALA A 71 -4.23 -6.94 0.96
CA ALA A 71 -4.74 -6.71 2.31
C ALA A 71 -4.24 -7.81 3.25
N LEU A 72 -4.05 -7.51 4.52
CA LEU A 72 -3.69 -8.52 5.51
C LEU A 72 -4.77 -9.60 5.57
N LYS A 73 -4.34 -10.87 5.55
CA LYS A 73 -5.25 -12.02 5.65
C LYS A 73 -5.99 -12.03 7.00
N VAL A 74 -5.26 -11.72 8.07
CA VAL A 74 -5.79 -11.54 9.42
C VAL A 74 -5.54 -10.10 9.83
N PRO A 75 -6.59 -9.32 10.18
CA PRO A 75 -6.42 -7.94 10.60
C PRO A 75 -5.41 -7.82 11.76
N ASN A 76 -4.46 -6.90 11.62
CA ASN A 76 -3.40 -6.64 12.60
C ASN A 76 -2.37 -7.77 12.81
N ASP A 77 -2.42 -8.85 12.03
CA ASP A 77 -1.42 -9.92 12.09
C ASP A 77 -0.64 -9.99 10.75
N PRO A 78 0.54 -9.34 10.67
CA PRO A 78 1.37 -9.38 9.48
C PRO A 78 1.98 -10.75 9.20
N SER A 79 2.06 -11.64 10.19
CA SER A 79 2.62 -12.99 10.01
C SER A 79 1.67 -13.92 9.26
N ALA A 80 0.37 -13.60 9.24
CA ALA A 80 -0.65 -14.35 8.51
C ALA A 80 -0.58 -14.19 6.98
N GLY A 81 0.26 -13.28 6.49
CA GLY A 81 0.45 -13.00 5.07
C GLY A 81 -0.66 -12.14 4.46
N TRP A 82 -0.66 -12.08 3.13
CA TRP A 82 -1.45 -11.14 2.34
C TRP A 82 -2.48 -11.85 1.45
N VAL A 83 -3.57 -11.15 1.15
CA VAL A 83 -4.58 -11.54 0.17
C VAL A 83 -4.61 -10.47 -0.93
N ARG A 84 -4.36 -10.90 -2.19
CA ARG A 84 -4.39 -10.01 -3.36
C ARG A 84 -5.79 -9.42 -3.54
N LEU A 85 -5.88 -8.10 -3.64
CA LEU A 85 -7.10 -7.37 -3.96
C LEU A 85 -7.37 -7.43 -5.46
N LYS A 86 -8.65 -7.55 -5.84
CA LYS A 86 -9.10 -7.61 -7.24
C LYS A 86 -9.39 -6.21 -7.77
N THR A 87 -8.33 -5.47 -8.08
CA THR A 87 -8.41 -4.05 -8.46
C THR A 87 -8.68 -3.80 -9.95
N GLY A 88 -8.52 -4.80 -10.81
CA GLY A 88 -8.64 -4.67 -12.27
C GLY A 88 -10.06 -4.64 -12.85
N ASN A 89 -11.10 -4.58 -12.02
CA ASN A 89 -12.48 -4.41 -12.51
C ASN A 89 -12.86 -2.93 -12.42
N GLU A 90 -13.50 -2.38 -13.47
CA GLU A 90 -13.99 -0.99 -13.51
C GLU A 90 -14.95 -0.66 -12.35
N GLU A 91 -15.63 -1.68 -11.81
CA GLU A 91 -16.54 -1.53 -10.68
C GLU A 91 -15.85 -1.61 -9.30
N SER A 92 -14.54 -1.87 -9.25
CA SER A 92 -13.79 -1.97 -8.00
C SER A 92 -13.59 -0.58 -7.39
N THR A 93 -14.23 -0.35 -6.24
CA THR A 93 -14.03 0.84 -5.40
C THR A 93 -13.32 0.46 -4.11
N PRO A 94 -12.62 1.37 -3.42
CA PRO A 94 -12.01 1.07 -2.12
C PRO A 94 -12.96 0.39 -1.13
N THR A 95 -14.20 0.86 -1.01
CA THR A 95 -15.19 0.24 -0.11
C THR A 95 -15.58 -1.17 -0.56
N LYS A 96 -15.77 -1.42 -1.86
CA LYS A 96 -16.08 -2.77 -2.38
C LYS A 96 -14.92 -3.75 -2.20
N LEU A 97 -13.70 -3.24 -2.15
CA LEU A 97 -12.49 -4.01 -1.82
C LEU A 97 -12.29 -4.20 -0.30
N GLY A 98 -13.24 -3.74 0.52
CA GLY A 98 -13.21 -3.89 1.97
C GLY A 98 -12.32 -2.88 2.70
N LEU A 99 -11.86 -1.83 2.01
CA LEU A 99 -11.07 -0.77 2.63
C LEU A 99 -11.98 0.14 3.48
N LYS A 100 -11.45 0.52 4.62
CA LYS A 100 -12.05 1.41 5.61
C LYS A 100 -11.06 2.50 5.94
N ASN A 101 -11.52 3.51 6.67
CA ASN A 101 -10.62 4.53 7.18
C ASN A 101 -9.48 3.91 8.01
N ASN A 102 -8.26 4.36 7.73
CA ASN A 102 -6.98 3.85 8.24
C ASN A 102 -6.63 2.40 7.86
N SER A 103 -7.29 1.82 6.84
CA SER A 103 -6.89 0.53 6.27
C SER A 103 -5.41 0.55 5.87
N LEU A 104 -4.76 -0.59 6.10
CA LEU A 104 -3.39 -0.83 5.71
C LEU A 104 -3.37 -1.86 4.59
N ILE A 105 -2.71 -1.51 3.49
CA ILE A 105 -2.52 -2.38 2.34
C ILE A 105 -1.07 -2.37 1.90
N ALA A 106 -0.56 -3.53 1.50
CA ALA A 106 0.69 -3.66 0.79
C ALA A 106 0.49 -3.35 -0.69
N PHE A 107 1.54 -2.90 -1.37
CA PHE A 107 1.58 -2.87 -2.82
C PHE A 107 2.90 -3.43 -3.35
N ALA A 108 2.81 -4.05 -4.53
CA ALA A 108 3.94 -4.59 -5.27
C ALA A 108 3.93 -4.02 -6.68
N ILE A 109 5.12 -3.77 -7.23
CA ILE A 109 5.32 -3.39 -8.62
C ILE A 109 5.45 -4.69 -9.42
N LEU A 110 4.63 -4.86 -10.44
CA LEU A 110 4.67 -6.03 -11.32
C LEU A 110 5.35 -5.70 -12.65
N ASP A 111 6.05 -6.69 -13.20
CA ASP A 111 6.56 -6.62 -14.57
C ASP A 111 5.45 -6.95 -15.58
N ASP A 112 4.57 -7.92 -15.26
CA ASP A 112 3.37 -8.26 -16.03
C ASP A 112 2.10 -8.29 -15.14
N GLU A 113 0.92 -7.98 -15.69
CA GLU A 113 -0.33 -7.91 -14.92
C GLU A 113 -0.76 -9.26 -14.32
N ASP A 114 -0.37 -10.34 -14.99
CA ASP A 114 -0.67 -11.72 -14.60
C ASP A 114 0.29 -12.29 -13.54
N ASP A 115 1.37 -11.57 -13.19
CA ASP A 115 2.34 -12.04 -12.20
C ASP A 115 1.74 -12.17 -10.79
N GLU A 116 2.27 -13.13 -10.02
CA GLU A 116 1.94 -13.26 -8.61
C GLU A 116 2.72 -12.23 -7.78
N PRO A 117 2.06 -11.32 -7.06
CA PRO A 117 2.74 -10.26 -6.34
C PRO A 117 3.46 -10.77 -5.09
N GLU A 118 4.73 -10.38 -4.93
CA GLU A 118 5.46 -10.47 -3.67
C GLU A 118 5.25 -9.18 -2.85
N PHE A 119 4.48 -9.28 -1.77
CA PHE A 119 4.19 -8.13 -0.90
C PHE A 119 5.24 -7.99 0.20
N ASP A 120 6.36 -7.37 -0.16
CA ASP A 120 7.42 -7.02 0.78
C ASP A 120 6.99 -5.83 1.64
N VAL A 121 6.71 -6.08 2.92
CA VAL A 121 6.40 -5.04 3.90
C VAL A 121 7.25 -5.25 5.14
N GLU A 122 8.01 -4.23 5.47
CA GLU A 122 8.83 -4.21 6.67
C GLU A 122 8.09 -3.48 7.79
N TRP A 123 8.02 -4.15 8.93
CA TRP A 123 7.41 -3.60 10.12
C TRP A 123 8.52 -3.03 11.00
N PRO A 124 8.34 -1.81 11.52
CA PRO A 124 9.21 -1.32 12.58
C PRO A 124 9.22 -2.38 13.68
N ARG A 125 10.41 -2.86 14.02
CA ARG A 125 10.59 -3.64 15.23
C ARG A 125 10.73 -2.63 16.35
N GLU A 126 9.96 -2.80 17.40
CA GLU A 126 10.36 -2.21 18.67
C GLU A 126 11.65 -2.93 19.04
N ASP A 127 12.78 -2.21 19.05
CA ASP A 127 13.99 -2.73 19.68
C ASP A 127 13.65 -2.90 21.16
N GLU A 128 13.21 -4.10 21.55
CA GLU A 128 12.96 -4.48 22.95
C GLU A 128 14.21 -4.25 23.84
N GLU A 129 15.39 -4.07 23.23
CA GLU A 129 16.66 -3.76 23.90
C GLU A 129 16.81 -2.30 24.40
N LEU A 130 15.87 -1.39 24.13
CA LEU A 130 15.94 0.00 24.60
C LEU A 130 15.22 0.28 25.94
N TYR A 131 14.54 -0.71 26.52
CA TYR A 131 13.85 -0.59 27.82
C TYR A 131 14.52 -1.36 28.97
N GLU A 132 15.81 -1.69 28.84
CA GLU A 132 16.64 -2.15 29.95
C GLU A 132 17.81 -1.18 30.15
N GLN A 133 17.53 0.04 30.61
CA GLN A 133 18.53 0.92 31.23
C GLN A 133 17.89 1.65 32.42
N GLU A 134 18.01 0.97 33.56
CA GLU A 134 17.99 1.37 34.99
C GLU A 134 17.12 2.55 35.48
#